data_AF-A0A7R8A2X7-F1
#
_entry.id   AF-A0A7R8A2X7-F1
#
_cell.length_a   1.000
_cell.length_b   1.000
_cell.length_c   1.000
_cell.angle_alpha   90.00
_cell.angle_beta   90.00
_cell.angle_gamma   90.00
#
_symmetry.space_group_name_H-M   'P 1'
#
loop_
_entity.id
_entity.type
_entity.pdbx_description
1 polymer ?
#
loop_
_entity_poly.entity_id
_entity_poly.type
_entity_poly.pdbx_seq_one_letter_code
_entity_poly.pdbx_strand_id
1 'polypeptide(L)'
;MLRLERALKGLQDPPWSLQEELCRTSDSRVTEAEFCQPLCTAIQIGLVNLLASWRVRPAAAAYAAGAISEKSAMILAYYRGKLAKQKMGLGEMASIGLSSDEVNLYLEDGVVIACRDSPQGVTLSGEKSKIDIEVEKVRNDLSDIFCRNLGLKIANHSQQMKCLRPLYEASLAGHLQINSHMLPMLSSVTTAVVTDPQELGAAYWRRNLECTVLFADAVRNLLKEDKANILLEIGPHGLLTISSGVM
;
A
#
# COMPACT_ATOMS: atom_id res chain seq x y z
N MET A 1 18.97 7.20 6.56
CA MET A 1 18.36 8.51 6.25
C MET A 1 19.04 9.23 5.10
N LEU A 2 20.33 9.61 5.19
CA LEU A 2 21.04 10.38 4.14
C LEU A 2 21.00 9.77 2.72
N ARG A 3 21.00 8.44 2.59
CA ARG A 3 20.88 7.77 1.27
C ARG A 3 19.48 7.92 0.66
N LEU A 4 18.44 7.84 1.48
CA LEU A 4 17.04 8.01 1.05
C LEU A 4 16.75 9.46 0.68
N GLU A 5 17.26 10.41 1.48
CA GLU A 5 17.25 11.84 1.19
C GLU A 5 17.87 12.12 -0.19
N ARG A 6 19.06 11.56 -0.46
CA ARG A 6 19.74 11.70 -1.75
C ARG A 6 18.95 11.05 -2.90
N ALA A 7 18.31 9.92 -2.66
CA ALA A 7 17.46 9.26 -3.65
C ALA A 7 16.30 10.17 -4.06
N LEU A 8 15.62 10.80 -3.10
CA LEU A 8 14.54 11.75 -3.37
C LEU A 8 15.06 13.01 -4.06
N LYS A 9 16.10 13.67 -3.52
CA LYS A 9 16.70 14.89 -4.10
C LYS A 9 17.22 14.73 -5.52
N GLY A 10 17.50 13.50 -5.96
CA GLY A 10 17.94 13.19 -7.33
C GLY A 10 16.82 13.10 -8.37
N LEU A 11 15.55 13.31 -7.99
CA LEU A 11 14.39 13.26 -8.89
C LEU A 11 14.01 14.66 -9.39
N GLN A 12 13.18 14.75 -10.43
CA GLN A 12 12.64 16.03 -10.90
C GLN A 12 11.54 16.53 -9.94
N ASP A 13 11.69 17.76 -9.46
CA ASP A 13 10.86 18.43 -8.45
C ASP A 13 10.71 17.70 -7.10
N PRO A 14 11.75 17.71 -6.25
CA PRO A 14 11.55 17.71 -4.82
C PRO A 14 11.96 19.09 -4.25
N PRO A 15 10.99 19.94 -3.87
CA PRO A 15 11.27 21.17 -3.14
C PRO A 15 11.47 20.94 -1.63
N TRP A 16 11.36 19.69 -1.12
CA TRP A 16 11.28 19.40 0.31
C TRP A 16 12.26 18.31 0.78
N SER A 17 12.63 18.38 2.06
CA SER A 17 13.58 17.48 2.74
C SER A 17 12.84 16.38 3.49
N LEU A 18 13.24 15.12 3.29
CA LEU A 18 12.66 13.97 3.96
C LEU A 18 12.95 14.02 5.46
N GLN A 19 14.18 14.34 5.82
CA GLN A 19 14.56 14.49 7.22
C GLN A 19 13.79 15.62 7.91
N GLU A 20 13.66 16.78 7.26
CA GLU A 20 12.91 17.90 7.86
C GLU A 20 11.46 17.53 8.08
N GLU A 21 10.80 16.90 7.10
CA GLU A 21 9.39 16.51 7.25
C GLU A 21 9.19 15.43 8.31
N LEU A 22 10.10 14.45 8.43
CA LEU A 22 10.06 13.44 9.51
C LEU A 22 10.28 14.03 10.91
N CYS A 23 11.03 15.13 11.01
CA CYS A 23 11.30 15.81 12.28
C CYS A 23 10.28 16.91 12.62
N ARG A 24 9.31 17.20 11.75
CA ARG A 24 8.27 18.21 12.04
C ARG A 24 7.33 17.74 13.13
N THR A 25 7.11 18.61 14.11
CA THR A 25 6.20 18.39 15.25
C THR A 25 4.90 19.19 15.17
N SER A 26 4.80 20.15 14.24
CA SER A 26 3.61 20.94 13.93
C SER A 26 3.46 21.13 12.42
N ASP A 27 2.23 21.38 11.95
CA ASP A 27 1.90 21.61 10.53
C ASP A 27 2.48 20.55 9.58
N SER A 28 2.44 19.29 10.04
CA SER A 28 2.97 18.16 9.28
C SER A 28 2.10 17.89 8.05
N ARG A 29 2.76 17.61 6.93
CA ARG A 29 2.14 17.24 5.65
C ARG A 29 2.07 15.72 5.49
N VAL A 30 2.30 14.95 6.55
CA VAL A 30 2.33 13.47 6.51
C VAL A 30 1.04 12.84 5.99
N THR A 31 -0.09 13.56 5.98
CA THR A 31 -1.37 13.09 5.45
C THR A 31 -1.57 13.41 3.96
N GLU A 32 -0.73 14.25 3.36
CA GLU A 32 -0.75 14.55 1.93
C GLU A 32 -0.11 13.41 1.13
N ALA A 33 -0.72 13.01 0.01
CA ALA A 33 -0.34 11.80 -0.73
C ALA A 33 1.13 11.79 -1.19
N GLU A 34 1.65 12.94 -1.64
CA GLU A 34 3.03 13.09 -2.10
C GLU A 34 4.07 13.03 -0.97
N PHE A 35 3.65 13.17 0.29
CA PHE A 35 4.51 13.05 1.46
C PHE A 35 4.34 11.69 2.14
N CYS A 36 3.09 11.25 2.34
CA CYS A 36 2.78 10.04 3.09
C CYS A 36 3.46 8.79 2.49
N GLN A 37 3.43 8.64 1.16
CA GLN A 37 4.00 7.50 0.45
C GLN A 37 5.52 7.39 0.68
N PRO A 38 6.34 8.42 0.36
CA PRO A 38 7.78 8.35 0.61
C PRO A 38 8.14 8.35 2.10
N LEU A 39 7.40 9.04 2.98
CA LEU A 39 7.67 9.05 4.42
C LEU A 39 7.48 7.65 5.03
N CYS A 40 6.33 7.01 4.77
CA CYS A 40 6.05 5.64 5.21
C CYS A 40 7.10 4.66 4.68
N THR A 41 7.43 4.77 3.39
CA THR A 41 8.46 3.91 2.76
C THR A 41 9.83 4.09 3.41
N ALA A 42 10.22 5.33 3.72
CA ALA A 42 11.50 5.62 4.37
C ALA A 42 11.58 5.03 5.78
N ILE A 43 10.49 5.14 6.56
CA ILE A 43 10.39 4.52 7.89
C ILE A 43 10.48 3.00 7.78
N GLN A 44 9.72 2.39 6.87
CA GLN A 44 9.74 0.94 6.64
C GLN A 44 11.11 0.42 6.22
N ILE A 45 11.80 1.11 5.29
CA ILE A 45 13.19 0.79 4.92
C ILE A 45 14.11 0.87 6.15
N GLY A 46 13.96 1.91 6.97
CA GLY A 46 14.70 2.08 8.22
C GLY A 46 14.51 0.90 9.18
N LEU A 47 13.26 0.49 9.39
CA LEU A 47 12.91 -0.65 10.26
C LEU A 47 13.43 -1.98 9.71
N VAL A 48 13.30 -2.22 8.39
CA VAL A 48 13.88 -3.42 7.74
C VAL A 48 15.40 -3.46 7.93
N ASN A 49 16.08 -2.33 7.76
CA ASN A 49 17.53 -2.25 7.96
C ASN A 49 17.93 -2.47 9.42
N LEU A 50 17.15 -1.97 10.37
CA LEU A 50 17.35 -2.22 11.80
C LEU A 50 17.21 -3.71 12.12
N LEU A 51 16.15 -4.36 11.65
CA LEU A 51 15.94 -5.80 11.83
C LEU A 51 17.08 -6.62 11.21
N ALA A 52 17.54 -6.24 10.02
CA ALA A 52 18.66 -6.87 9.36
C ALA A 52 19.97 -6.75 10.18
N SER A 53 20.17 -5.63 10.89
CA SER A 53 21.29 -5.46 11.82
C SER A 53 21.24 -6.42 13.01
N TRP A 54 20.04 -6.87 13.38
CA TRP A 54 19.79 -7.93 14.38
C TRP A 54 19.72 -9.33 13.77
N ARG A 55 20.10 -9.46 12.48
CA ARG A 55 20.06 -10.72 11.70
C ARG A 55 18.65 -11.28 11.48
N VAL A 56 17.61 -10.45 11.65
CA VAL A 56 16.23 -10.78 11.28
C VAL A 56 16.00 -10.28 9.84
N ARG A 57 15.62 -11.16 8.92
CA ARG A 57 15.44 -10.83 7.49
C ARG A 57 13.99 -11.10 7.04
N PRO A 58 13.11 -10.10 7.10
CA PRO A 58 11.76 -10.20 6.55
C PRO A 58 11.79 -10.36 5.02
N ALA A 59 10.82 -11.07 4.43
CA ALA A 59 10.78 -11.32 2.98
C ALA A 59 9.46 -10.93 2.29
N ALA A 60 8.50 -10.35 3.02
CA ALA A 60 7.14 -10.10 2.50
C ALA A 60 6.99 -8.84 1.62
N ALA A 61 8.07 -8.10 1.34
CA ALA A 61 8.04 -6.88 0.52
C ALA A 61 9.30 -6.74 -0.34
N ALA A 62 9.19 -6.11 -1.51
CA ALA A 62 10.23 -6.12 -2.54
C ALA A 62 11.62 -5.68 -2.05
N TYR A 63 11.68 -4.60 -1.26
CA TYR A 63 12.94 -4.13 -0.68
C TYR A 63 13.48 -5.10 0.38
N ALA A 64 12.61 -5.59 1.29
CA ALA A 64 13.00 -6.50 2.36
C ALA A 64 13.48 -7.86 1.81
N ALA A 65 12.83 -8.35 0.76
CA ALA A 65 13.24 -9.53 0.01
C ALA A 65 14.55 -9.31 -0.78
N GLY A 66 15.02 -8.07 -0.92
CA GLY A 66 16.23 -7.73 -1.66
C GLY A 66 16.05 -7.63 -3.17
N ALA A 67 14.82 -7.60 -3.68
CA ALA A 67 14.54 -7.54 -5.11
C ALA A 67 14.82 -6.16 -5.74
N ILE A 68 14.67 -5.08 -4.96
CA ILE A 68 14.91 -3.70 -5.42
C ILE A 68 15.82 -2.96 -4.45
N SER A 69 16.55 -1.95 -4.97
CA SER A 69 17.36 -1.07 -4.12
C SER A 69 16.51 -0.09 -3.29
N GLU A 70 17.07 0.43 -2.20
CA GLU A 70 16.43 1.48 -1.39
C GLU A 70 16.08 2.73 -2.23
N LYS A 71 16.93 3.05 -3.21
CA LYS A 71 16.69 4.13 -4.17
C LYS A 71 15.44 3.85 -5.00
N SER A 72 15.31 2.65 -5.55
CA SER A 72 14.14 2.26 -6.35
C SER A 72 12.86 2.27 -5.52
N ALA A 73 12.91 1.79 -4.28
CA ALA A 73 11.78 1.84 -3.36
C ALA A 73 11.32 3.28 -3.10
N MET A 74 12.24 4.21 -2.87
CA MET A 74 11.91 5.64 -2.72
C MET A 74 11.32 6.25 -3.99
N ILE A 75 11.83 5.89 -5.17
CA ILE A 75 11.33 6.38 -6.47
C ILE A 75 9.89 5.90 -6.70
N LEU A 76 9.63 4.62 -6.44
CA LEU A 76 8.30 4.03 -6.55
C LEU A 76 7.28 4.76 -5.68
N ALA A 77 7.63 5.00 -4.42
CA ALA A 77 6.80 5.71 -3.45
C ALA A 77 6.59 7.18 -3.83
N TYR A 78 7.66 7.87 -4.26
CA TYR A 78 7.60 9.27 -4.66
C TYR A 78 6.65 9.49 -5.84
N TYR A 79 6.83 8.76 -6.95
CA TYR A 79 5.96 8.94 -8.13
C TYR A 79 4.54 8.48 -7.86
N ARG A 80 4.34 7.47 -7.01
CA ARG A 80 3.00 7.06 -6.56
C ARG A 80 2.29 8.21 -5.86
N GLY A 81 2.94 8.81 -4.85
CA GLY A 81 2.39 9.93 -4.11
C GLY A 81 2.16 11.17 -4.98
N LYS A 82 3.16 11.55 -5.79
CA LYS A 82 3.11 12.71 -6.70
C LYS A 82 1.94 12.64 -7.67
N LEU A 83 1.69 11.46 -8.27
CA LEU A 83 0.58 11.30 -9.21
C LEU A 83 -0.76 11.16 -8.49
N ALA A 84 -0.79 10.44 -7.37
CA ALA A 84 -1.98 10.30 -6.52
C ALA A 84 -2.50 11.66 -6.02
N LYS A 85 -1.62 12.64 -5.80
CA LYS A 85 -1.98 14.03 -5.48
C LYS A 85 -3.04 14.61 -6.42
N GLN A 86 -2.98 14.28 -7.73
CA GLN A 86 -3.93 14.77 -8.74
C GLN A 86 -5.37 14.27 -8.54
N LYS A 87 -5.56 13.26 -7.67
CA LYS A 87 -6.85 12.66 -7.33
C LYS A 87 -7.31 12.98 -5.90
N MET A 88 -6.52 13.74 -5.15
CA MET A 88 -6.90 14.18 -3.80
C MET A 88 -8.18 15.02 -3.85
N GLY A 89 -9.08 14.77 -2.91
CA GLY A 89 -10.40 15.40 -2.82
C GLY A 89 -11.48 14.76 -3.70
N LEU A 90 -11.13 13.84 -4.60
CA LEU A 90 -12.08 13.24 -5.55
C LEU A 90 -12.66 11.90 -5.10
N GLY A 91 -12.16 11.33 -4.01
CA GLY A 91 -12.54 9.99 -3.58
C GLY A 91 -12.47 9.79 -2.08
N GLU A 92 -12.92 8.63 -1.64
CA GLU A 92 -12.85 8.18 -0.25
C GLU A 92 -12.59 6.67 -0.21
N MET A 93 -12.17 6.20 0.96
CA MET A 93 -12.08 4.78 1.28
C MET A 93 -12.78 4.51 2.61
N ALA A 94 -13.42 3.35 2.74
CA ALA A 94 -14.06 2.92 3.97
C ALA A 94 -13.72 1.47 4.28
N SER A 95 -13.40 1.18 5.54
CA SER A 95 -13.21 -0.18 6.03
C SER A 95 -14.55 -0.73 6.53
N ILE A 96 -14.91 -1.91 6.06
CA ILE A 96 -16.16 -2.60 6.34
C ILE A 96 -15.84 -3.98 6.91
N GLY A 97 -16.45 -4.32 8.03
CA GLY A 97 -16.28 -5.59 8.74
C GLY A 97 -17.06 -6.76 8.13
N LEU A 98 -17.12 -6.83 6.80
CA LEU A 98 -17.79 -7.88 6.04
C LEU A 98 -16.78 -8.62 5.16
N SER A 99 -17.09 -9.86 4.79
CA SER A 99 -16.38 -10.57 3.74
C SER A 99 -16.59 -9.91 2.37
N SER A 100 -15.76 -10.29 1.39
CA SER A 100 -15.92 -9.80 0.02
C SER A 100 -17.25 -10.21 -0.61
N ASP A 101 -17.78 -11.37 -0.26
CA ASP A 101 -19.00 -11.90 -0.86
C ASP A 101 -20.24 -11.20 -0.30
N GLU A 102 -20.24 -10.90 1.00
CA GLU A 102 -21.29 -10.14 1.67
C GLU A 102 -21.30 -8.68 1.19
N VAL A 103 -20.14 -8.01 1.11
CA VAL A 103 -20.10 -6.60 0.70
C VAL A 103 -20.53 -6.41 -0.77
N ASN A 104 -20.27 -7.41 -1.64
CA ASN A 104 -20.66 -7.35 -3.05
C ASN A 104 -22.17 -7.20 -3.26
N LEU A 105 -22.99 -7.57 -2.27
CA LEU A 105 -24.44 -7.39 -2.32
C LEU A 105 -24.86 -5.92 -2.21
N TYR A 106 -23.98 -5.06 -1.69
CA TYR A 106 -24.22 -3.63 -1.50
C TYR A 106 -23.68 -2.80 -2.68
N LEU A 107 -22.55 -3.21 -3.25
CA LEU A 107 -21.77 -2.37 -4.17
C LEU A 107 -22.54 -1.87 -5.38
N GLU A 108 -22.59 -0.55 -5.50
CA GLU A 108 -23.01 0.14 -6.72
C GLU A 108 -21.85 0.41 -7.69
N ASP A 109 -22.23 0.69 -8.95
CA ASP A 109 -21.32 1.12 -9.99
C ASP A 109 -20.45 2.30 -9.53
N GLY A 110 -19.13 2.11 -9.59
CA GLY A 110 -18.14 3.12 -9.21
C GLY A 110 -17.59 2.99 -7.79
N VAL A 111 -18.06 2.02 -7.00
CA VAL A 111 -17.41 1.56 -5.77
C VAL A 111 -16.79 0.19 -6.02
N VAL A 112 -15.56 0.00 -5.54
CA VAL A 112 -14.84 -1.28 -5.68
C VAL A 112 -14.24 -1.70 -4.35
N ILE A 113 -13.96 -3.00 -4.21
CA ILE A 113 -13.11 -3.51 -3.14
C ILE A 113 -11.66 -3.17 -3.49
N ALA A 114 -11.06 -2.24 -2.74
CA ALA A 114 -9.66 -1.85 -2.85
C ALA A 114 -8.72 -2.79 -2.11
N CYS A 115 -9.17 -3.37 -0.99
CA CYS A 115 -8.40 -4.34 -0.22
C CYS A 115 -9.31 -5.43 0.36
N ARG A 116 -8.81 -6.66 0.37
CA ARG A 116 -9.32 -7.76 1.21
C ARG A 116 -8.37 -7.88 2.40
N ASP A 117 -8.73 -7.20 3.48
CA ASP A 117 -7.89 -7.03 4.67
C ASP A 117 -7.90 -8.28 5.56
N SER A 118 -9.05 -8.94 5.71
CA SER A 118 -9.22 -10.18 6.48
C SER A 118 -10.36 -11.03 5.90
N PRO A 119 -10.64 -12.24 6.42
CA PRO A 119 -11.82 -13.01 6.01
C PRO A 119 -13.15 -12.26 6.18
N GLN A 120 -13.21 -11.34 7.15
CA GLN A 120 -14.39 -10.55 7.53
C GLN A 120 -14.04 -9.04 7.55
N GLY A 121 -13.21 -8.62 6.60
CA GLY A 121 -12.71 -7.25 6.56
C GLY A 121 -12.29 -6.87 5.15
N VAL A 122 -12.94 -5.84 4.63
CA VAL A 122 -12.63 -5.26 3.32
C VAL A 122 -12.49 -3.76 3.42
N THR A 123 -11.75 -3.19 2.48
CA THR A 123 -11.69 -1.75 2.27
C THR A 123 -12.33 -1.41 0.93
N LEU A 124 -13.39 -0.62 0.96
CA LEU A 124 -14.06 -0.07 -0.20
C LEU A 124 -13.36 1.21 -0.67
N SER A 125 -13.45 1.48 -1.97
CA SER A 125 -12.90 2.69 -2.58
C SER A 125 -13.75 3.19 -3.74
N GLY A 126 -13.99 4.49 -3.79
CA GLY A 126 -14.83 5.12 -4.80
C GLY A 126 -14.97 6.62 -4.60
N GLU A 127 -15.91 7.22 -5.31
CA GLU A 127 -16.33 8.60 -5.07
C GLU A 127 -16.87 8.74 -3.64
N LYS A 128 -16.59 9.86 -2.98
CA LYS A 128 -16.99 10.08 -1.57
C LYS A 128 -18.49 9.89 -1.35
N SER A 129 -19.32 10.49 -2.19
CA SER A 129 -20.80 10.40 -2.10
C SER A 129 -21.27 8.94 -2.12
N LYS A 130 -20.72 8.13 -3.02
CA LYS A 130 -21.06 6.72 -3.16
C LYS A 130 -20.57 5.89 -1.97
N ILE A 131 -19.36 6.14 -1.48
CA ILE A 131 -18.84 5.48 -0.28
C ILE A 131 -19.73 5.76 0.93
N ASP A 132 -20.15 7.01 1.11
CA ASP A 132 -21.03 7.39 2.22
C ASP A 132 -22.38 6.64 2.13
N ILE A 133 -22.97 6.54 0.93
CA ILE A 133 -24.20 5.77 0.68
C ILE A 133 -24.02 4.29 1.00
N GLU A 134 -22.95 3.65 0.51
CA GLU A 134 -22.69 2.22 0.74
C GLU A 134 -22.50 1.92 2.24
N VAL A 135 -21.78 2.78 2.95
CA VAL A 135 -21.60 2.68 4.40
C VAL A 135 -22.93 2.81 5.14
N GLU A 136 -23.80 3.74 4.73
CA GLU A 136 -25.12 3.92 5.33
C GLU A 136 -26.03 2.71 5.10
N LYS A 137 -26.07 2.16 3.88
CA LYS A 137 -26.83 0.92 3.58
C LYS A 137 -26.41 -0.24 4.47
N VAL A 138 -25.11 -0.48 4.55
CA VAL A 138 -24.56 -1.56 5.39
C VAL A 138 -24.93 -1.36 6.87
N ARG A 139 -24.84 -0.14 7.39
CA ARG A 139 -25.22 0.16 8.78
C ARG A 139 -26.71 0.03 9.04
N ASN A 140 -27.55 0.35 8.06
CA ASN A 140 -29.01 0.22 8.19
C ASN A 140 -29.45 -1.24 8.22
N ASP A 141 -28.80 -2.10 7.43
CA ASP A 141 -29.10 -3.53 7.38
C ASP A 141 -28.47 -4.31 8.55
N LEU A 142 -27.27 -3.90 8.97
CA LEU A 142 -26.46 -4.59 9.98
C LEU A 142 -25.97 -3.57 11.03
N SER A 143 -26.79 -3.28 12.03
CA SER A 143 -26.55 -2.20 13.01
C SER A 143 -25.23 -2.30 13.79
N ASP A 144 -24.73 -3.52 14.00
CA ASP A 144 -23.54 -3.78 14.82
C ASP A 144 -22.26 -4.00 13.99
N ILE A 145 -22.34 -3.88 12.66
CA ILE A 145 -21.20 -4.13 11.78
C ILE A 145 -20.20 -2.98 11.81
N PHE A 146 -18.91 -3.32 11.81
CA PHE A 146 -17.86 -2.30 11.76
C PHE A 146 -17.86 -1.60 10.41
N CYS A 147 -18.13 -0.29 10.40
CA CYS A 147 -17.99 0.56 9.22
C CYS A 147 -17.26 1.85 9.60
N ARG A 148 -16.15 2.16 8.93
CA ARG A 148 -15.36 3.38 9.18
C ARG A 148 -14.77 3.97 7.91
N ASN A 149 -15.18 5.19 7.57
CA ASN A 149 -14.49 6.00 6.58
C ASN A 149 -13.07 6.30 7.04
N LEU A 150 -12.09 6.16 6.14
CA LEU A 150 -10.68 6.35 6.44
C LEU A 150 -10.27 7.82 6.42
N GLY A 151 -11.07 8.70 5.80
CA GLY A 151 -10.81 10.15 5.76
C GLY A 151 -9.60 10.52 4.91
N LEU A 152 -9.20 9.64 3.98
CA LEU A 152 -7.99 9.81 3.18
C LEU A 152 -8.20 10.79 2.02
N LYS A 153 -9.46 11.10 1.68
CA LYS A 153 -9.83 11.98 0.56
C LYS A 153 -9.24 11.52 -0.78
N ILE A 154 -9.02 10.22 -0.95
CA ILE A 154 -8.53 9.60 -2.17
C ILE A 154 -9.13 8.21 -2.30
N ALA A 155 -9.34 7.76 -3.54
CA ALA A 155 -9.79 6.40 -3.84
C ALA A 155 -8.65 5.54 -4.41
N ASN A 156 -7.80 4.97 -3.56
CA ASN A 156 -6.72 4.07 -4.01
C ASN A 156 -7.28 2.73 -4.52
N HIS A 157 -6.55 2.07 -5.43
CA HIS A 157 -6.95 0.78 -6.01
C HIS A 157 -8.32 0.81 -6.70
N SER A 158 -8.68 1.97 -7.26
CA SER A 158 -9.96 2.24 -7.92
C SER A 158 -9.77 2.70 -9.37
N GLN A 159 -10.89 3.00 -10.05
CA GLN A 159 -10.87 3.63 -11.37
C GLN A 159 -10.06 4.94 -11.40
N GLN A 160 -10.01 5.69 -10.29
CA GLN A 160 -9.23 6.93 -10.22
C GLN A 160 -7.73 6.68 -10.39
N MET A 161 -7.22 5.57 -9.83
CA MET A 161 -5.83 5.17 -9.97
C MET A 161 -5.53 4.59 -11.36
N LYS A 162 -6.48 3.85 -11.96
CA LYS A 162 -6.36 3.36 -13.35
C LYS A 162 -6.12 4.50 -14.35
N CYS A 163 -6.71 5.68 -14.13
CA CYS A 163 -6.46 6.86 -14.97
C CYS A 163 -5.01 7.36 -14.92
N LEU A 164 -4.25 7.03 -13.87
CA LEU A 164 -2.84 7.41 -13.69
C LEU A 164 -1.87 6.36 -14.24
N ARG A 165 -2.37 5.21 -14.68
CA ARG A 165 -1.58 4.05 -15.13
C ARG A 165 -0.46 4.42 -16.12
N PRO A 166 -0.73 5.11 -17.25
CA PRO A 166 0.31 5.37 -18.25
C PRO A 166 1.38 6.32 -17.71
N LEU A 167 0.96 7.33 -16.94
CA LEU A 167 1.87 8.31 -16.34
C LEU A 167 2.77 7.67 -15.28
N TYR A 168 2.21 6.78 -14.46
CA TYR A 168 3.00 6.10 -13.42
C TYR A 168 4.01 5.16 -14.05
N GLU A 169 3.58 4.29 -14.98
CA GLU A 169 4.48 3.35 -15.65
C GLU A 169 5.61 4.07 -16.40
N ALA A 170 5.31 5.16 -17.11
CA ALA A 170 6.31 5.96 -17.80
C ALA A 170 7.29 6.64 -16.84
N SER A 171 6.82 7.11 -15.68
CA SER A 171 7.66 7.77 -14.66
C SER A 171 8.66 6.82 -14.00
N LEU A 172 8.44 5.51 -14.08
CA LEU A 172 9.34 4.49 -13.53
C LEU A 172 10.38 4.00 -14.54
N ALA A 173 10.16 4.23 -15.83
CA ALA A 173 11.04 3.75 -16.89
C ALA A 173 12.46 4.29 -16.71
N GLY A 174 13.46 3.39 -16.73
CA GLY A 174 14.88 3.74 -16.59
C GLY A 174 15.34 4.09 -15.17
N HIS A 175 14.44 4.11 -14.18
CA HIS A 175 14.79 4.46 -12.80
C HIS A 175 14.90 3.27 -11.85
N LEU A 176 14.21 2.16 -12.15
CA LEU A 176 14.16 0.99 -11.29
C LEU A 176 15.45 0.16 -11.42
N GLN A 177 16.22 0.14 -10.35
CA GLN A 177 17.30 -0.81 -10.14
C GLN A 177 16.74 -2.07 -9.48
N ILE A 178 16.52 -3.09 -10.30
CA ILE A 178 16.12 -4.43 -9.90
C ILE A 178 17.38 -5.27 -9.71
N ASN A 179 17.48 -5.97 -8.58
CA ASN A 179 18.63 -6.81 -8.25
C ASN A 179 18.56 -8.16 -8.97
N SER A 180 19.65 -8.92 -8.94
CA SER A 180 19.73 -10.24 -9.58
C SER A 180 19.21 -11.39 -8.71
N HIS A 181 19.04 -11.17 -7.40
CA HIS A 181 18.62 -12.19 -6.45
C HIS A 181 17.66 -11.59 -5.42
N MET A 182 16.74 -12.40 -4.91
CA MET A 182 15.85 -12.05 -3.80
C MET A 182 15.53 -13.28 -2.95
N LEU A 183 15.06 -13.05 -1.73
CA LEU A 183 14.30 -14.04 -0.98
C LEU A 183 12.91 -14.20 -1.63
N PRO A 184 12.29 -15.39 -1.56
CA PRO A 184 10.91 -15.57 -2.02
C PRO A 184 9.96 -14.58 -1.33
N MET A 185 9.16 -13.87 -2.12
CA MET A 185 8.19 -12.89 -1.64
C MET A 185 6.80 -13.28 -2.12
N LEU A 186 5.82 -13.29 -1.21
CA LEU A 186 4.43 -13.49 -1.61
C LEU A 186 3.78 -12.16 -2.02
N SER A 187 3.31 -12.05 -3.27
CA SER A 187 2.69 -10.82 -3.76
C SER A 187 1.23 -10.73 -3.34
N SER A 188 0.82 -9.60 -2.73
CA SER A 188 -0.61 -9.30 -2.50
C SER A 188 -1.34 -8.80 -3.75
N VAL A 189 -0.65 -8.65 -4.90
CA VAL A 189 -1.27 -8.29 -6.18
C VAL A 189 -1.72 -9.55 -6.93
N THR A 190 -0.90 -10.61 -6.88
CA THR A 190 -1.13 -11.85 -7.64
C THR A 190 -1.44 -13.05 -6.75
N THR A 191 -1.23 -12.95 -5.44
CA THR A 191 -1.28 -14.06 -4.45
C THR A 191 -0.28 -15.20 -4.71
N ALA A 192 0.66 -14.99 -5.63
CA ALA A 192 1.69 -15.95 -6.01
C ALA A 192 3.06 -15.59 -5.42
N VAL A 193 3.88 -16.61 -5.19
CA VAL A 193 5.27 -16.45 -4.75
C VAL A 193 6.09 -15.94 -5.92
N VAL A 194 6.75 -14.79 -5.72
CA VAL A 194 7.71 -14.19 -6.63
C VAL A 194 9.11 -14.57 -6.18
N THR A 195 9.88 -15.15 -7.09
CA THR A 195 11.28 -15.53 -6.85
C THR A 195 12.24 -14.86 -7.82
N ASP A 196 11.75 -14.41 -8.99
CA ASP A 196 12.52 -13.63 -9.93
C ASP A 196 12.29 -12.12 -9.67
N PRO A 197 13.33 -11.36 -9.26
CA PRO A 197 13.23 -9.93 -9.09
C PRO A 197 12.73 -9.18 -10.34
N GLN A 198 13.00 -9.71 -11.55
CA GLN A 198 12.62 -9.07 -12.82
C GLN A 198 11.10 -8.98 -13.00
N GLU A 199 10.33 -9.80 -12.29
CA GLU A 199 8.87 -9.67 -12.23
C GLU A 199 8.42 -8.35 -11.57
N LEU A 200 9.26 -7.72 -10.76
CA LEU A 200 8.95 -6.50 -10.01
C LEU A 200 9.33 -5.20 -10.75
N GLY A 201 9.15 -5.20 -12.07
CA GLY A 201 9.32 -4.03 -12.94
C GLY A 201 8.16 -3.04 -12.92
N ALA A 202 8.22 -2.02 -13.77
CA ALA A 202 7.23 -0.94 -13.83
C ALA A 202 5.79 -1.45 -14.03
N ALA A 203 5.60 -2.48 -14.86
CA ALA A 203 4.31 -3.10 -15.10
C ALA A 203 3.71 -3.75 -13.83
N TYR A 204 4.54 -4.32 -12.94
CA TYR A 204 4.06 -4.86 -11.66
C TYR A 204 3.62 -3.74 -10.73
N TRP A 205 4.42 -2.69 -10.58
CA TRP A 205 4.10 -1.56 -9.70
C TRP A 205 2.86 -0.79 -10.18
N ARG A 206 2.69 -0.69 -11.50
CA ARG A 206 1.45 -0.23 -12.13
C ARG A 206 0.23 -1.07 -11.72
N ARG A 207 0.33 -2.40 -11.75
CA ARG A 207 -0.74 -3.29 -11.26
C ARG A 207 -0.96 -3.10 -9.76
N ASN A 208 0.10 -2.97 -8.97
CA ASN A 208 -0.01 -2.68 -7.53
C ASN A 208 -0.69 -1.33 -7.21
N LEU A 209 -0.60 -0.35 -8.11
CA LEU A 209 -1.29 0.93 -7.97
C LEU A 209 -2.80 0.81 -8.18
N GLU A 210 -3.23 -0.01 -9.14
CA GLU A 210 -4.59 0.00 -9.68
C GLU A 210 -5.47 -1.21 -9.30
N CYS A 211 -4.85 -2.35 -8.96
CA CYS A 211 -5.55 -3.58 -8.62
C CYS A 211 -5.85 -3.67 -7.12
N THR A 212 -6.92 -4.40 -6.79
CA THR A 212 -7.27 -4.78 -5.42
C THR A 212 -6.08 -5.45 -4.71
N VAL A 213 -5.84 -5.07 -3.47
CA VAL A 213 -4.85 -5.70 -2.59
C VAL A 213 -5.47 -6.95 -1.96
N LEU A 214 -4.93 -8.12 -2.30
CA LEU A 214 -5.40 -9.43 -1.84
C LEU A 214 -4.62 -9.87 -0.61
N PHE A 215 -4.62 -9.05 0.45
CA PHE A 215 -3.78 -9.27 1.63
C PHE A 215 -4.15 -10.54 2.38
N ALA A 216 -5.42 -10.72 2.74
CA ALA A 216 -5.90 -11.91 3.46
C ALA A 216 -5.65 -13.20 2.66
N ASP A 217 -5.83 -13.15 1.33
CA ASP A 217 -5.59 -14.29 0.44
C ASP A 217 -4.10 -14.64 0.37
N ALA A 218 -3.21 -13.64 0.29
CA ALA A 218 -1.77 -13.85 0.37
C ALA A 218 -1.38 -14.45 1.73
N VAL A 219 -1.78 -13.86 2.86
CA VAL A 219 -1.46 -14.41 4.18
C VAL A 219 -1.95 -15.86 4.32
N ARG A 220 -3.16 -16.17 3.84
CA ARG A 220 -3.68 -17.55 3.85
C ARG A 220 -2.82 -18.50 3.04
N ASN A 221 -2.33 -18.10 1.87
CA ASN A 221 -1.43 -18.92 1.06
C ASN A 221 -0.09 -19.14 1.75
N LEU A 222 0.47 -18.11 2.40
CA LEU A 222 1.71 -18.22 3.18
C LEU A 222 1.58 -19.25 4.31
N LEU A 223 0.47 -19.22 5.04
CA LEU A 223 0.22 -20.12 6.17
C LEU A 223 0.01 -21.57 5.73
N LYS A 224 -0.60 -21.80 4.56
CA LYS A 224 -0.78 -23.16 4.00
C LYS A 224 0.54 -23.85 3.65
N GLU A 225 1.58 -23.09 3.34
CA GLU A 225 2.88 -23.65 3.01
C GLU A 225 3.70 -24.03 4.25
N ASP A 226 3.22 -23.77 5.47
CA ASP A 226 3.92 -23.97 6.77
C ASP A 226 5.33 -23.34 6.81
N LYS A 227 5.51 -22.24 6.07
CA LYS A 227 6.79 -21.54 5.91
C LYS A 227 6.98 -20.36 6.85
N ALA A 228 5.95 -19.98 7.61
CA ALA A 228 5.97 -18.82 8.48
C ALA A 228 5.42 -19.14 9.87
N ASN A 229 6.28 -19.07 10.88
CA ASN A 229 5.89 -19.24 12.30
C ASN A 229 5.67 -17.91 13.02
N ILE A 230 6.14 -16.80 12.44
CA ILE A 230 6.03 -15.45 13.02
C ILE A 230 5.66 -14.47 11.90
N LEU A 231 4.63 -13.67 12.14
CA LEU A 231 4.26 -12.54 11.29
C LEU A 231 4.63 -11.25 12.03
N LEU A 232 5.39 -10.38 11.36
CA LEU A 232 5.82 -9.09 11.90
C LEU A 232 5.25 -7.97 11.03
N GLU A 233 4.49 -7.07 11.64
CA GLU A 233 4.06 -5.83 10.99
C GLU A 233 5.21 -4.82 10.98
N ILE A 234 5.53 -4.28 9.80
CA ILE A 234 6.57 -3.27 9.62
C ILE A 234 5.93 -2.00 9.06
N GLY A 235 5.81 -0.98 9.91
CA GLY A 235 5.21 0.30 9.56
C GLY A 235 5.37 1.33 10.68
N PRO A 236 4.98 2.58 10.43
CA PRO A 236 5.02 3.65 11.44
C PRO A 236 4.01 3.44 12.59
N HIS A 237 2.99 2.60 12.38
CA HIS A 237 1.97 2.23 13.36
C HIS A 237 1.52 0.79 13.10
N GLY A 238 1.16 0.04 14.14
CA GLY A 238 0.55 -1.30 14.04
C GLY A 238 -0.94 -1.23 13.67
N LEU A 239 -1.25 -1.05 12.39
CA LEU A 239 -2.61 -0.97 11.86
C LEU A 239 -3.21 -2.34 11.56
N LEU A 240 -2.39 -3.27 11.04
CA LEU A 240 -2.82 -4.60 10.60
C LEU A 240 -2.94 -5.60 11.76
N THR A 241 -2.25 -5.35 12.86
CA THR A 241 -2.35 -6.16 14.08
C THR A 241 -3.76 -6.08 14.71
N ILE A 242 -4.53 -5.02 14.43
CA ILE A 242 -5.91 -4.86 14.93
C ILE A 242 -6.92 -5.58 14.03
N SER A 243 -6.69 -5.65 12.71
CA SER A 243 -7.56 -6.37 11.75
C SER A 243 -7.29 -7.88 11.66
N SER A 244 -6.16 -8.34 12.20
CA SER A 244 -5.77 -9.75 12.28
C SER A 244 -6.16 -10.44 13.58
N GLY A 245 -7.06 -9.85 14.38
CA GLY A 245 -7.67 -10.45 15.58
C GLY A 245 -8.48 -11.74 15.34
N VAL A 246 -8.44 -12.29 14.12
CA VAL A 246 -8.95 -13.60 13.74
C VAL A 246 -7.93 -14.23 12.78
N MET A 247 -6.75 -14.58 13.29
CA MET A 247 -5.99 -15.72 12.77
C MET A 247 -6.37 -16.95 13.57
#